data_AF-B1INJ7-F1
#
_entry.id   AF-B1INJ7-F1
#
_cell.length_a   1.000
_cell.length_b   1.000
_cell.length_c   1.000
_cell.angle_alpha   90.00
_cell.angle_beta   90.00
_cell.angle_gamma   90.00
#
_symmetry.space_group_name_H-M   'P 1'
#
loop_
_entity.id
_entity.type
_entity.pdbx_description
1 polymer ?
#
loop_
_entity_poly.entity_id
_entity_poly.type
_entity_poly.pdbx_seq_one_letter_code
_entity_poly.pdbx_strand_id
1 'polypeptide(L)'
;MVVCFTAHRPHLLYGYELSNKKYQLLAKKIREICIMLIERYSVDTFITGGALGGDTVAFFVVENLKIRYPYIKNILAIPFKNQPNKWNDIDRERYRRMLNLADELVYVDALDRYKISKIEKDTYNIRKLQVRNRYMVDCSNYVIAIYNGNCKGGTYNCIQYAKKQNKTIITLNPITLREGKMKFS
;
A
#
# COMPACT_ATOMS: atom_id res chain seq x y z
N MET A 1 10.88 4.63 12.12
CA MET A 1 9.92 5.56 11.45
C MET A 1 9.00 4.77 10.53
N VAL A 2 7.75 5.22 10.29
CA VAL A 2 6.74 4.44 9.55
C VAL A 2 6.43 5.06 8.18
N VAL A 3 6.37 4.23 7.15
CA VAL A 3 5.86 4.60 5.81
C VAL A 3 4.66 3.73 5.44
N CYS A 4 3.68 4.32 4.76
CA CYS A 4 2.62 3.54 4.13
C CYS A 4 2.58 3.73 2.62
N PHE A 5 1.98 2.75 1.93
CA PHE A 5 1.77 2.79 0.50
C PHE A 5 0.33 3.13 0.14
N THR A 6 0.16 3.81 -0.99
CA THR A 6 -1.11 3.86 -1.71
C THR A 6 -0.84 3.71 -3.19
N ALA A 7 -1.58 2.83 -3.86
CA ALA A 7 -1.42 2.60 -5.29
C ALA A 7 -2.75 2.62 -6.04
N HIS A 8 -2.67 2.89 -7.33
CA HIS A 8 -3.77 2.62 -8.25
C HIS A 8 -4.07 1.10 -8.34
N ARG A 9 -5.31 0.78 -8.67
CA ARG A 9 -5.73 -0.59 -8.98
C ARG A 9 -5.23 -1.01 -10.36
N PRO A 10 -5.18 -2.32 -10.68
CA PRO A 10 -4.55 -2.84 -11.90
C PRO A 10 -5.01 -2.20 -13.21
N HIS A 11 -6.30 -1.86 -13.33
CA HIS A 11 -6.87 -1.20 -14.52
C HIS A 11 -6.37 0.23 -14.78
N LEU A 12 -5.77 0.88 -13.78
CA LEU A 12 -5.10 2.18 -13.89
C LEU A 12 -3.56 2.05 -13.88
N LEU A 13 -3.06 0.82 -13.93
CA LEU A 13 -1.64 0.46 -14.01
C LEU A 13 -1.36 -0.27 -15.32
N TYR A 14 -0.92 -1.54 -15.27
CA TYR A 14 -0.54 -2.34 -16.44
C TYR A 14 -1.41 -3.59 -16.62
N GLY A 15 -2.62 -3.58 -16.06
CA GLY A 15 -3.49 -4.75 -16.01
C GLY A 15 -3.21 -5.67 -14.82
N TYR A 16 -3.97 -6.76 -14.73
CA TYR A 16 -3.95 -7.70 -13.60
C TYR A 16 -2.79 -8.70 -13.66
N GLU A 17 -2.15 -8.85 -14.82
CA GLU A 17 -1.01 -9.74 -15.00
C GLU A 17 0.28 -9.14 -14.41
N LEU A 18 0.66 -9.59 -13.22
CA LEU A 18 1.87 -9.11 -12.53
C LEU A 18 3.19 -9.59 -13.17
N SER A 19 3.16 -10.58 -14.06
CA SER A 19 4.35 -11.01 -14.83
C SER A 19 4.78 -9.97 -15.88
N ASN A 20 3.92 -8.97 -16.16
CA ASN A 20 4.24 -7.88 -17.06
C ASN A 20 5.54 -7.17 -16.63
N LYS A 21 6.50 -7.05 -17.56
CA LYS A 21 7.81 -6.43 -17.32
C LYS A 21 7.73 -5.00 -16.75
N LYS A 22 6.64 -4.28 -17.02
CA LYS A 22 6.40 -2.95 -16.43
C LYS A 22 6.25 -2.98 -14.91
N TYR A 23 5.67 -4.05 -14.34
CA TYR A 23 5.64 -4.25 -12.90
C TYR A 23 7.03 -4.53 -12.32
N GLN A 24 7.93 -5.18 -13.06
CA GLN A 24 9.32 -5.38 -12.63
C GLN A 24 10.09 -4.06 -12.55
N LEU A 25 9.90 -3.18 -13.55
CA LEU A 25 10.47 -1.84 -13.53
C LEU A 25 9.91 -1.00 -12.38
N LEU A 26 8.60 -1.08 -12.14
CA LEU A 26 7.94 -0.44 -11.01
C LEU A 26 8.51 -0.95 -9.67
N ALA A 27 8.69 -2.27 -9.54
CA ALA A 27 9.27 -2.89 -8.34
C ALA A 27 10.69 -2.39 -8.07
N LYS A 28 11.52 -2.25 -9.11
CA LYS A 28 12.87 -1.67 -9.00
C LYS A 28 12.83 -0.25 -8.45
N LYS A 29 11.93 0.60 -8.96
CA LYS A 29 11.75 1.97 -8.46
C LYS A 29 11.23 2.03 -7.03
N ILE A 30 10.26 1.20 -6.68
CA ILE A 30 9.79 1.09 -5.30
C ILE A 30 10.94 0.68 -4.37
N ARG A 31 11.79 -0.26 -4.80
CA ARG A 31 12.96 -0.72 -4.03
C ARG A 31 13.95 0.41 -3.77
N GLU A 32 14.28 1.19 -4.80
CA GLU A 32 15.18 2.35 -4.69
C GLU A 32 14.66 3.36 -3.65
N ILE A 33 13.36 3.69 -3.70
CA ILE A 33 12.71 4.58 -2.73
C ILE A 33 12.74 4.00 -1.31
N CYS A 34 12.42 2.70 -1.16
CA CYS A 34 12.42 2.05 0.15
C CYS A 34 13.83 2.04 0.77
N ILE A 35 14.87 1.71 0.00
CA ILE A 35 16.26 1.73 0.47
C ILE A 35 16.64 3.14 0.93
N MET A 36 16.31 4.16 0.14
CA MET A 36 16.58 5.56 0.48
C MET A 36 15.89 5.97 1.80
N LEU A 37 14.65 5.55 2.02
CA LEU A 37 13.92 5.78 3.27
C LEU A 37 14.54 5.05 4.47
N ILE A 38 14.98 3.81 4.29
CA ILE A 38 15.64 3.01 5.33
C ILE A 38 16.95 3.68 5.73
N GLU A 39 17.84 3.91 4.75
CA GLU A 39 19.23 4.31 5.00
C GLU A 39 19.35 5.78 5.42
N ARG A 40 18.49 6.67 4.93
CA ARG A 40 18.61 8.12 5.18
C ARG A 40 17.60 8.68 6.17
N TYR A 41 16.47 8.01 6.36
CA TYR A 41 15.36 8.51 7.18
C TYR A 41 14.95 7.53 8.28
N SER A 42 15.72 6.47 8.50
CA SER A 42 15.51 5.47 9.56
C SER A 42 14.08 4.90 9.55
N VAL A 43 13.54 4.69 8.35
CA VAL A 43 12.27 3.98 8.16
C VAL A 43 12.50 2.50 8.42
N ASP A 44 11.73 1.95 9.34
CA ASP A 44 11.82 0.58 9.82
C ASP A 44 10.50 -0.17 9.68
N THR A 45 9.39 0.53 9.39
CA THR A 45 8.06 -0.07 9.35
C THR A 45 7.33 0.36 8.09
N PHE A 46 6.83 -0.62 7.35
CA PHE A 46 6.18 -0.44 6.06
C PHE A 46 4.76 -0.99 6.13
N ILE A 47 3.77 -0.16 5.78
CA ILE A 47 2.36 -0.57 5.78
C ILE A 47 1.84 -0.58 4.34
N THR A 48 1.45 -1.76 3.85
CA THR A 48 0.68 -1.92 2.61
C THR A 48 -0.74 -2.30 2.96
N GLY A 49 -1.71 -2.13 2.05
CA GLY A 49 -3.07 -2.60 2.34
C GLY A 49 -3.62 -3.69 1.42
N GLY A 50 -2.70 -4.47 0.85
CA GLY A 50 -3.02 -5.78 0.29
C GLY A 50 -3.89 -5.77 -0.95
N ALA A 51 -4.06 -4.64 -1.63
CA ALA A 51 -4.78 -4.59 -2.88
C ALA A 51 -4.00 -5.28 -4.03
N LEU A 52 -4.74 -5.81 -5.02
CA LEU A 52 -4.13 -6.21 -6.29
C LEU A 52 -3.44 -5.02 -6.97
N GLY A 53 -2.35 -5.30 -7.70
CA GLY A 53 -1.56 -4.29 -8.41
C GLY A 53 -0.45 -3.71 -7.54
N GLY A 54 -0.37 -2.38 -7.44
CA GLY A 54 0.77 -1.71 -6.82
C GLY A 54 0.99 -2.02 -5.33
N ASP A 55 -0.08 -2.18 -4.53
CA ASP A 55 0.05 -2.60 -3.13
C ASP A 55 0.70 -4.00 -3.03
N THR A 56 0.34 -4.93 -3.92
CA THR A 56 0.94 -6.28 -3.99
C THR A 56 2.41 -6.21 -4.35
N VAL A 57 2.79 -5.39 -5.34
CA VAL A 57 4.19 -5.21 -5.74
C VAL A 57 5.00 -4.60 -4.59
N ALA A 58 4.48 -3.56 -3.94
CA ALA A 58 5.13 -2.91 -2.81
C ALA A 58 5.38 -3.90 -1.66
N PHE A 59 4.39 -4.74 -1.32
CA PHE A 59 4.53 -5.74 -0.27
C PHE A 59 5.70 -6.68 -0.52
N PHE A 60 5.79 -7.29 -1.71
CA PHE A 60 6.87 -8.23 -2.01
C PHE A 60 8.24 -7.55 -2.16
N VAL A 61 8.29 -6.28 -2.56
CA VAL A 61 9.53 -5.50 -2.55
C VAL A 61 10.05 -5.32 -1.12
N VAL A 62 9.18 -4.90 -0.19
CA VAL A 62 9.54 -4.75 1.22
C VAL A 62 9.95 -6.09 1.82
N GLU A 63 9.17 -7.15 1.56
CA GLU A 63 9.49 -8.48 2.07
C GLU A 63 10.86 -8.96 1.61
N ASN A 64 11.20 -8.74 0.33
CA ASN A 64 12.53 -9.09 -0.18
C ASN A 64 13.65 -8.22 0.42
N LEU A 65 13.36 -6.97 0.79
CA LEU A 65 14.35 -6.09 1.43
C LEU A 65 14.74 -6.56 2.83
N LYS A 66 13.91 -7.36 3.52
CA LYS A 66 14.25 -7.96 4.82
C LYS A 66 15.50 -8.84 4.77
N ILE A 67 15.86 -9.40 3.61
CA ILE A 67 17.12 -10.14 3.43
C ILE A 67 18.33 -9.24 3.76
N ARG A 68 18.29 -7.96 3.37
CA ARG A 68 19.37 -6.99 3.62
C ARG A 68 19.14 -6.19 4.90
N TYR A 69 17.88 -5.95 5.27
CA TYR A 69 17.49 -5.16 6.43
C TYR A 69 16.53 -5.96 7.32
N PRO A 70 17.01 -7.00 8.04
CA PRO A 70 16.14 -7.93 8.76
C PRO A 70 15.34 -7.31 9.91
N TYR A 71 15.69 -6.09 10.31
CA TYR A 71 15.00 -5.33 11.35
C TYR A 71 13.72 -4.62 10.86
N ILE A 72 13.51 -4.49 9.54
CA ILE A 72 12.32 -3.81 9.03
C ILE A 72 11.08 -4.69 9.18
N LYS A 73 9.93 -4.06 9.44
CA LYS A 73 8.62 -4.70 9.57
C LYS A 73 7.75 -4.42 8.35
N ASN A 74 7.06 -5.46 7.88
CA ASN A 74 6.13 -5.42 6.77
C ASN A 74 4.71 -5.73 7.27
N ILE A 75 3.90 -4.68 7.43
CA ILE A 75 2.54 -4.75 7.97
C ILE A 75 1.53 -4.75 6.83
N LEU A 76 0.54 -5.64 6.94
CA LEU A 76 -0.57 -5.73 6.00
C LEU A 76 -1.88 -5.20 6.63
N ALA A 77 -2.30 -4.01 6.19
CA ALA A 77 -3.55 -3.37 6.59
C ALA A 77 -4.73 -3.88 5.73
N ILE A 78 -5.51 -4.77 6.30
CA ILE A 78 -6.62 -5.46 5.65
C ILE A 78 -7.92 -4.70 5.94
N PRO A 79 -8.67 -4.22 4.93
CA PRO A 79 -9.89 -3.46 5.16
C PRO A 79 -11.04 -4.32 5.73
N PHE A 80 -11.08 -5.62 5.42
CA PHE A 80 -12.01 -6.62 5.93
C PHE A 80 -11.53 -8.03 5.55
N LYS A 81 -11.84 -9.05 6.36
CA LYS A 81 -11.31 -10.41 6.19
C LYS A 81 -11.59 -11.03 4.82
N ASN A 82 -12.79 -10.84 4.27
CA ASN A 82 -13.22 -11.45 3.00
C ASN A 82 -12.81 -10.67 1.74
N GLN A 83 -11.77 -9.83 1.83
CA GLN A 83 -11.25 -9.06 0.70
C GLN A 83 -11.00 -9.89 -0.58
N PRO A 84 -10.41 -11.10 -0.52
CA PRO A 84 -10.04 -11.82 -1.73
C PRO A 84 -11.19 -12.64 -2.36
N ASN A 85 -12.40 -12.64 -1.78
CA ASN A 85 -13.49 -13.55 -2.19
C ASN A 85 -13.88 -13.46 -3.67
N LYS A 86 -13.68 -12.30 -4.31
CA LYS A 86 -14.01 -12.08 -5.73
C LYS A 86 -12.81 -12.18 -6.67
N TRP A 87 -11.63 -12.56 -6.17
CA TRP A 87 -10.40 -12.65 -6.98
C TRP A 87 -10.25 -14.03 -7.60
N ASN A 88 -9.46 -14.17 -8.66
CA ASN A 88 -9.12 -15.47 -9.23
C ASN A 88 -8.19 -16.27 -8.29
N ASP A 89 -7.99 -17.57 -8.57
CA ASP A 89 -7.15 -18.45 -7.73
C ASP A 89 -5.71 -17.98 -7.60
N ILE A 90 -5.11 -17.49 -8.69
CA ILE A 90 -3.72 -17.01 -8.70
C ILE A 90 -3.55 -15.83 -7.75
N ASP A 91 -4.51 -14.89 -7.76
CA ASP A 91 -4.53 -13.72 -6.91
C ASP A 91 -4.83 -14.06 -5.45
N ARG A 92 -5.74 -15.03 -5.20
CA ARG A 92 -6.00 -15.56 -3.85
C ARG A 92 -4.77 -16.21 -3.25
N GLU A 93 -4.08 -17.06 -4.02
CA GLU A 93 -2.87 -17.74 -3.59
C GLU A 93 -1.75 -16.74 -3.30
N ARG A 94 -1.58 -15.73 -4.15
CA ARG A 94 -0.62 -14.65 -3.89
C ARG A 94 -0.96 -13.89 -2.60
N TYR A 95 -2.24 -13.59 -2.38
CA TYR A 95 -2.67 -12.92 -1.15
C TYR A 95 -2.45 -13.78 0.09
N ARG A 96 -2.70 -15.09 0.02
CA ARG A 96 -2.39 -16.05 1.09
C ARG A 96 -0.91 -16.04 1.46
N ARG A 97 -0.02 -15.95 0.46
CA ARG A 97 1.42 -15.77 0.71
C ARG A 97 1.72 -14.47 1.45
N MET A 98 1.04 -13.37 1.10
CA MET A 98 1.19 -12.09 1.82
C MET A 98 0.75 -12.22 3.27
N LEU A 99 -0.38 -12.89 3.54
CA LEU A 99 -0.87 -13.12 4.91
C LEU A 99 0.14 -13.91 5.75
N ASN A 100 0.82 -14.90 5.15
CA ASN A 100 1.79 -15.73 5.86
C ASN A 100 3.15 -15.05 6.08
N LEU A 101 3.53 -14.10 5.22
CA LEU A 101 4.84 -13.44 5.25
C LEU A 101 4.83 -12.14 6.06
N ALA A 102 3.68 -11.47 6.18
CA ALA A 102 3.59 -10.22 6.91
C ALA A 102 3.97 -10.39 8.38
N ASP A 103 4.71 -9.42 8.93
CA ASP A 103 5.06 -9.40 10.35
C ASP A 103 3.84 -9.11 11.24
N GLU A 104 2.86 -8.38 10.69
CA GLU A 104 1.61 -8.08 11.37
C GLU A 104 0.45 -7.98 10.38
N LEU A 105 -0.70 -8.54 10.77
CA LEU A 105 -1.96 -8.44 10.05
C LEU A 105 -2.92 -7.54 10.82
N VAL A 106 -3.33 -6.44 10.22
CA VAL A 106 -4.27 -5.50 10.85
C VAL A 106 -5.60 -5.51 10.12
N TYR A 107 -6.62 -6.09 10.76
CA TYR A 107 -8.00 -6.05 10.26
C TYR A 107 -8.68 -4.75 10.68
N VAL A 108 -8.65 -3.76 9.79
CA VAL A 108 -9.04 -2.37 10.12
C VAL A 108 -10.51 -2.25 10.53
N ASP A 109 -11.41 -3.03 9.94
CA ASP A 109 -12.82 -3.03 10.32
C ASP A 109 -13.12 -3.72 11.66
N ALA A 110 -12.11 -4.34 12.29
CA ALA A 110 -12.18 -4.82 13.67
C ALA A 110 -11.79 -3.74 14.70
N LEU A 111 -11.09 -2.68 14.29
CA LEU A 111 -10.60 -1.62 15.18
C LEU A 111 -11.71 -0.63 15.52
N ASP A 112 -11.97 -0.38 16.81
CA ASP A 112 -13.08 0.46 17.26
C ASP A 112 -13.09 1.86 16.63
N ARG A 113 -11.91 2.50 16.53
CA ARG A 113 -11.74 3.83 15.90
C ARG A 113 -12.11 3.87 14.41
N TYR A 114 -12.06 2.71 13.73
CA TYR A 114 -12.23 2.59 12.29
C TYR A 114 -13.46 1.75 11.89
N LYS A 115 -14.27 1.31 12.86
CA LYS A 115 -15.58 0.70 12.58
C LYS A 115 -16.50 1.71 11.90
N ILE A 116 -17.32 1.21 10.99
CA ILE A 116 -18.34 2.03 10.30
C ILE A 116 -19.70 1.56 10.79
N SER A 117 -20.44 2.47 11.44
CA SER A 117 -21.78 2.17 11.93
C SER A 117 -22.68 1.64 10.82
N LYS A 118 -23.49 0.62 11.13
CA LYS A 118 -24.42 -0.06 10.22
C LYS A 118 -23.74 -0.78 9.03
N ILE A 119 -22.44 -1.06 9.10
CA ILE A 119 -21.75 -1.92 8.14
C ILE A 119 -21.21 -3.13 8.90
N GLU A 120 -21.64 -4.32 8.47
CA GLU A 120 -21.20 -5.59 9.06
C GLU A 120 -19.68 -5.77 8.94
N LYS A 121 -19.05 -6.36 9.95
CA LYS A 121 -17.62 -6.72 9.93
C LYS A 121 -17.35 -7.79 8.86
N ASP A 122 -16.11 -7.86 8.37
CA ASP A 122 -15.61 -8.89 7.44
C ASP A 122 -16.24 -8.89 6.04
N THR A 123 -17.29 -8.10 5.79
CA THR A 123 -17.95 -7.95 4.48
C THR A 123 -17.37 -6.85 3.61
N TYR A 124 -17.57 -6.96 2.30
CA TYR A 124 -17.17 -5.94 1.33
C TYR A 124 -17.99 -4.66 1.50
N ASN A 125 -17.29 -3.54 1.67
CA ASN A 125 -17.87 -2.22 1.45
C ASN A 125 -16.78 -1.25 0.96
N ILE A 126 -17.11 -0.42 -0.04
CA ILE A 126 -16.17 0.57 -0.60
C ILE A 126 -15.63 1.55 0.46
N ARG A 127 -16.44 1.89 1.48
CA ARG A 127 -16.02 2.77 2.57
C ARG A 127 -14.92 2.13 3.43
N LYS A 128 -14.93 0.81 3.63
CA LYS A 128 -13.87 0.10 4.35
C LYS A 128 -12.52 0.20 3.64
N LEU A 129 -12.51 0.22 2.31
CA LEU A 129 -11.29 0.44 1.53
C LEU A 129 -10.70 1.84 1.79
N GLN A 130 -11.57 2.85 1.89
CA GLN A 130 -11.14 4.23 2.20
C GLN A 130 -10.71 4.38 3.66
N VAL A 131 -11.41 3.76 4.60
CA VAL A 131 -11.08 3.78 6.02
C VAL A 131 -9.74 3.07 6.27
N ARG A 132 -9.46 1.95 5.60
CA ARG A 132 -8.13 1.34 5.60
C ARG A 132 -7.05 2.30 5.15
N ASN A 133 -7.28 3.06 4.08
CA ASN A 133 -6.32 4.06 3.64
C ASN A 133 -6.08 5.14 4.70
N ARG A 134 -7.13 5.57 5.41
CA ARG A 134 -6.98 6.51 6.53
C ARG A 134 -6.17 5.93 7.67
N TYR A 135 -6.46 4.70 8.10
CA TYR A 135 -5.66 4.00 9.10
C TYR A 135 -4.17 3.98 8.76
N MET A 136 -3.83 3.59 7.52
CA MET A 136 -2.44 3.55 7.08
C MET A 136 -1.75 4.92 7.14
N VAL A 137 -2.45 5.99 6.76
CA VAL A 137 -1.94 7.37 6.82
C VAL A 137 -1.83 7.87 8.25
N ASP A 138 -2.81 7.57 9.10
CA ASP A 138 -2.83 7.97 10.50
C ASP A 138 -1.62 7.36 11.25
N CYS A 139 -1.24 6.12 10.89
CA CYS A 139 -0.11 5.39 11.46
C CYS A 139 1.26 5.69 10.83
N SER A 140 1.34 6.48 9.76
CA SER A 140 2.60 6.70 9.03
C SER A 140 3.16 8.12 9.18
N ASN A 141 4.47 8.26 9.00
CA ASN A 141 5.16 9.54 8.83
C ASN A 141 5.24 9.92 7.34
N TYR A 142 5.44 8.91 6.49
CA TYR A 142 5.63 9.05 5.05
C TYR A 142 4.56 8.28 4.27
N VAL A 143 4.20 8.80 3.09
CA VAL A 143 3.30 8.13 2.15
C VAL A 143 3.96 7.99 0.79
N ILE A 144 4.18 6.75 0.35
CA ILE A 144 4.58 6.46 -1.03
C ILE A 144 3.33 6.27 -1.88
N ALA A 145 3.10 7.18 -2.81
CA ALA A 145 1.95 7.20 -3.70
C ALA A 145 2.32 6.75 -5.12
N ILE A 146 1.97 5.52 -5.49
CA ILE A 146 2.11 5.00 -6.85
C ILE A 146 0.91 5.52 -7.66
N TYR A 147 1.10 6.67 -8.30
CA TYR A 147 0.04 7.55 -8.74
C TYR A 147 0.34 8.18 -10.11
N ASN A 148 -0.56 8.02 -11.08
CA ASN A 148 -0.34 8.44 -12.46
C ASN A 148 -0.80 9.88 -12.76
N GLY A 149 -1.35 10.59 -11.78
CA GLY A 149 -1.92 11.94 -11.96
C GLY A 149 -3.44 12.00 -12.00
N ASN A 150 -4.15 10.85 -12.04
CA ASN A 150 -5.62 10.83 -12.09
C ASN A 150 -6.26 11.34 -10.79
N CYS A 151 -6.87 12.54 -10.85
CA CYS A 151 -7.51 13.21 -9.71
C CYS A 151 -8.82 12.58 -9.22
N LYS A 152 -9.09 11.30 -9.53
CA LYS A 152 -10.26 10.55 -9.08
C LYS A 152 -9.84 9.19 -8.49
N GLY A 153 -10.68 8.69 -7.58
CA GLY A 153 -10.55 7.34 -7.01
C GLY A 153 -9.78 7.27 -5.69
N GLY A 154 -9.64 6.05 -5.18
CA GLY A 154 -9.15 5.80 -3.81
C GLY A 154 -7.72 6.29 -3.55
N THR A 155 -6.83 6.20 -4.55
CA THR A 155 -5.43 6.65 -4.45
C THR A 155 -5.34 8.17 -4.30
N TYR A 156 -6.10 8.91 -5.12
CA TYR A 156 -6.17 10.37 -5.01
C TYR A 156 -6.75 10.78 -3.66
N ASN A 157 -7.84 10.14 -3.21
CA ASN A 157 -8.44 10.42 -1.91
C ASN A 157 -7.45 10.18 -0.75
N CYS A 158 -6.65 9.12 -0.84
CA CYS A 158 -5.58 8.83 0.14
C CYS A 158 -4.52 9.95 0.16
N ILE A 159 -4.06 10.40 -1.03
CA ILE A 159 -3.09 11.51 -1.14
C ILE A 159 -3.66 12.80 -0.55
N GLN A 160 -4.93 13.13 -0.82
CA GLN A 160 -5.57 14.32 -0.25
C GLN A 160 -5.70 14.23 1.28
N TYR A 161 -6.03 13.05 1.79
CA TYR A 161 -6.07 12.81 3.23
C TYR A 161 -4.68 12.95 3.87
N ALA A 162 -3.64 12.38 3.25
CA ALA A 162 -2.25 12.51 3.71
C ALA A 162 -1.78 13.97 3.76
N LYS A 163 -2.16 14.79 2.78
CA LYS A 163 -1.91 16.25 2.81
C LYS A 163 -2.59 16.91 3.99
N LYS A 164 -3.88 16.60 4.24
CA LYS A 164 -4.63 17.14 5.38
C LYS A 164 -4.03 16.73 6.73
N GLN A 165 -3.36 15.59 6.79
CA GLN A 165 -2.68 15.08 7.98
C GLN A 165 -1.21 15.49 8.06
N ASN A 166 -0.76 16.44 7.22
CA ASN A 166 0.62 16.93 7.15
C ASN A 166 1.64 15.78 7.12
N LYS A 167 1.44 14.83 6.19
CA LYS A 167 2.38 13.75 5.94
C LYS A 167 3.33 14.13 4.80
N THR A 168 4.56 13.63 4.88
CA THR A 168 5.50 13.74 3.77
C THR A 168 5.11 12.76 2.67
N ILE A 169 4.84 13.26 1.46
CA ILE A 169 4.36 12.44 0.35
C ILE A 169 5.44 12.32 -0.73
N ILE A 170 5.71 11.08 -1.13
CA ILE A 170 6.61 10.72 -2.24
C ILE A 170 5.75 10.12 -3.34
N THR A 171 5.63 10.80 -4.47
CA THR A 171 4.85 10.29 -5.60
C THR A 171 5.75 9.56 -6.58
N LEU A 172 5.37 8.35 -6.99
CA LEU A 172 6.00 7.62 -8.08
C LEU A 172 4.97 7.46 -9.20
N ASN A 173 5.23 8.07 -10.35
CA ASN A 173 4.36 7.85 -11.51
C ASN A 173 4.66 6.47 -12.09
N PRO A 174 3.69 5.54 -12.14
CA PRO A 174 3.95 4.21 -12.66
C PRO A 174 4.34 4.27 -14.14
N ILE A 175 3.66 5.07 -14.96
CA ILE A 175 3.86 5.09 -16.42
C ILE A 175 5.24 5.66 -16.79
N THR A 176 5.61 6.80 -16.22
CA THR A 176 6.87 7.47 -16.57
C THR A 176 8.04 7.04 -15.69
N LEU A 177 7.77 6.32 -14.61
CA LEU A 177 8.74 5.94 -13.57
C LEU A 177 9.48 7.13 -12.93
N ARG A 178 8.93 8.34 -13.10
CA ARG A 178 9.47 9.56 -12.50
C ARG A 178 8.96 9.71 -11.08
N GLU A 179 9.89 10.04 -10.20
CA GLU A 179 9.61 10.46 -8.83
C GLU A 179 9.21 11.94 -8.85
N GLY A 180 8.17 12.27 -8.08
CA GLY A 180 7.88 13.66 -7.74
C GLY A 180 8.75 14.11 -6.58
N LYS A 181 8.98 15.42 -6.48
CA LYS A 181 9.69 15.99 -5.32
C LYS A 181 8.99 15.57 -4.03
N MET A 182 9.78 15.18 -3.02
CA MET A 182 9.23 15.01 -1.67
C MET A 182 8.64 16.35 -1.25
N LYS A 183 7.35 16.35 -0.94
CA LYS A 183 6.71 17.52 -0.36
C LYS A 183 6.70 17.32 1.14
N PHE A 184 7.58 18.05 1.81
CA PHE A 184 7.45 18.29 3.24
C PHE A 184 6.20 19.15 3.42
N SER A 185 5.27 18.67 4.23
CA SER A 185 4.12 19.42 4.70
C SER A 185 4.53 20.39 5.79
#